data_AF-A0A7W8DP42-F1
#
_entry.id   AF-A0A7W8DP42-F1
#
_cell.length_a   1.000
_cell.length_b   1.000
_cell.length_c   1.000
_cell.angle_alpha   90.00
_cell.angle_beta   90.00
_cell.angle_gamma   90.00
#
_symmetry.space_group_name_H-M   'P 1'
#
loop_
_entity.id
_entity.type
_entity.pdbx_description
1 polymer ?
#
loop_
_entity_poly.entity_id
_entity_poly.type
_entity_poly.pdbx_seq_one_letter_code
_entity_poly.pdbx_strand_id
1 'polypeptide(L)'
;MSKTHPPKSKTAKKTVPAKPAPKAVTKKAPSKAPAKKPVQTKPTTKSVAKKQPVKTVSAAKKIVSAKKAPPPAKKVAAKKDAPAKKATPAKKVAPIKKPVAVKKAPPAKKDAVAKKPAAPVKKAPTQPTASVKAPAVKPVVKVEVKAETPAPVKPTPAPVAKPAASSKAGGKAPAAPVVVADPIAPPKPPVISDEKPVAVKSGALFYDSHMHTPLCKHAWGEPEEYAAQALKSGLKGIIFTCHCPMPDGFWPTVRMSDSEFDTYVSIVQRTAEAYKGKLDVCLGLESEFFPGHEKWIENLHKRAEFDYILGAVHWQSKDYLAKFETGTIENFRRTYFEHLAQSAETGLYDCLAHPDLVKNYHPDSWCFAIIKNTVSTVLDRIAKTGVAMELNTSGLNKSYSEMNPGNEMLRMMAERKIPVVLGSDSHKPVRVGEHFITALNNLSDAGYEEISYFKKRQRIDLRISDVLASIRKAIDANS
;
A
#
# COMPACT_ATOMS: atom_id res chain seq x y z
N MET A 1 88.10 16.76 -14.88
CA MET A 1 88.70 17.44 -13.71
C MET A 1 87.81 17.23 -12.49
N SER A 2 88.43 17.24 -11.31
CA SER A 2 87.93 17.32 -9.93
C SER A 2 86.48 17.76 -9.59
N LYS A 3 85.89 17.06 -8.58
CA LYS A 3 85.24 17.60 -7.35
C LYS A 3 83.89 18.37 -7.51
N THR A 4 83.00 18.59 -6.51
CA THR A 4 82.72 18.03 -5.15
C THR A 4 81.27 18.40 -4.72
N HIS A 5 80.77 17.84 -3.61
CA HIS A 5 79.64 18.41 -2.81
C HIS A 5 80.06 19.70 -2.01
N PRO A 6 79.34 20.18 -0.97
CA PRO A 6 78.31 21.23 -1.08
C PRO A 6 78.49 22.37 -0.04
N PRO A 7 77.47 23.23 0.15
CA PRO A 7 77.14 23.79 1.47
C PRO A 7 75.68 23.43 1.85
N LYS A 8 75.31 23.01 3.08
CA LYS A 8 75.45 23.66 4.41
C LYS A 8 74.81 25.07 4.46
N SER A 9 74.05 25.52 5.46
CA SER A 9 73.17 24.92 6.49
C SER A 9 72.85 26.02 7.50
N LYS A 10 71.60 26.21 7.95
CA LYS A 10 71.28 26.59 9.36
C LYS A 10 69.76 26.62 9.65
N THR A 11 69.46 26.42 10.92
CA THR A 11 68.14 26.23 11.52
C THR A 11 67.45 27.54 11.93
N ALA A 12 66.12 27.55 11.87
CA ALA A 12 65.27 28.34 12.77
C ALA A 12 64.03 27.52 13.15
N LYS A 13 63.71 27.43 14.45
CA LYS A 13 62.48 26.76 14.94
C LYS A 13 61.35 27.78 15.07
N LYS A 14 60.12 27.38 14.74
CA LYS A 14 58.90 27.85 15.44
C LYS A 14 57.84 26.75 15.48
N THR A 15 56.94 26.84 16.46
CA THR A 15 56.23 25.69 17.03
C THR A 15 54.76 25.59 16.64
N VAL A 16 54.26 24.35 16.64
CA VAL A 16 52.84 24.01 16.45
C VAL A 16 52.06 24.24 17.76
N PRO A 17 50.85 24.84 17.73
CA PRO A 17 49.94 24.85 18.86
C PRO A 17 49.23 23.49 19.00
N ALA A 18 49.27 22.89 20.18
CA ALA A 18 48.71 21.55 20.42
C ALA A 18 47.30 21.58 21.05
N LYS A 19 46.54 20.52 20.74
CA LYS A 19 45.17 20.21 21.19
C LYS A 19 45.06 20.12 22.73
N PRO A 20 44.03 20.72 23.37
CA PRO A 20 43.76 20.53 24.80
C PRO A 20 43.13 19.15 25.09
N ALA A 21 43.51 18.56 26.22
CA ALA A 21 42.99 17.30 26.77
C ALA A 21 42.92 17.41 28.32
N PRO A 22 42.32 16.45 29.04
CA PRO A 22 41.45 16.77 30.18
C PRO A 22 42.17 17.03 31.51
N LYS A 23 41.44 17.65 32.45
CA LYS A 23 41.76 17.66 33.88
C LYS A 23 40.80 16.74 34.65
N ALA A 24 41.34 15.97 35.59
CA ALA A 24 40.60 15.21 36.58
C ALA A 24 41.27 15.35 37.95
N VAL A 25 40.47 15.50 39.02
CA VAL A 25 40.90 15.48 40.43
C VAL A 25 39.84 14.72 41.23
N THR A 26 40.23 14.01 42.30
CA THR A 26 39.50 12.84 42.80
C THR A 26 39.03 12.90 44.26
N LYS A 27 37.84 12.33 44.50
CA LYS A 27 37.40 11.59 45.71
C LYS A 27 37.50 12.26 47.09
N LYS A 28 36.33 12.39 47.76
CA LYS A 28 35.92 11.48 48.86
C LYS A 28 34.42 11.63 49.18
N ALA A 29 33.88 10.65 49.93
CA ALA A 29 32.51 10.60 50.48
C ALA A 29 32.61 10.54 52.04
N PRO A 30 31.55 10.45 52.90
CA PRO A 30 30.50 9.40 52.79
C PRO A 30 29.07 9.64 53.41
N SER A 31 28.16 8.72 53.05
CA SER A 31 27.17 8.04 53.92
C SER A 31 25.73 8.56 54.18
N LYS A 32 24.81 7.57 54.14
CA LYS A 32 23.55 7.33 54.89
C LYS A 32 22.26 8.15 54.61
N ALA A 33 21.16 7.39 54.54
CA ALA A 33 19.75 7.83 54.67
C ALA A 33 19.24 7.49 56.11
N PRO A 34 17.98 7.78 56.57
CA PRO A 34 16.75 7.17 55.99
C PRO A 34 15.38 7.93 56.10
N ALA A 35 14.48 7.60 55.17
CA ALA A 35 13.03 7.28 55.29
C ALA A 35 11.98 8.05 56.17
N LYS A 36 10.75 8.10 55.61
CA LYS A 36 9.37 8.11 56.20
C LYS A 36 8.47 9.37 56.00
N LYS A 37 7.18 9.04 55.81
CA LYS A 37 5.92 9.81 55.63
C LYS A 37 5.30 10.26 56.98
N PRO A 38 4.10 10.92 57.05
CA PRO A 38 3.43 11.93 56.20
C PRO A 38 2.79 13.07 57.05
N VAL A 39 1.86 13.90 56.50
CA VAL A 39 0.48 14.20 57.01
C VAL A 39 -0.14 15.44 56.30
N GLN A 40 -1.47 15.60 56.40
CA GLN A 40 -2.33 16.62 55.76
C GLN A 40 -2.52 17.88 56.64
N THR A 41 -3.04 18.99 56.08
CA THR A 41 -4.34 19.62 56.50
C THR A 41 -4.75 20.83 55.64
N LYS A 42 -5.95 21.38 55.90
CA LYS A 42 -6.75 22.43 55.24
C LYS A 42 -7.63 23.09 56.35
N PRO A 43 -8.53 24.09 56.14
CA PRO A 43 -8.75 25.08 55.06
C PRO A 43 -9.07 26.51 55.64
N THR A 44 -10.01 27.26 55.01
CA THR A 44 -10.68 28.53 55.39
C THR A 44 -9.94 29.83 55.00
N THR A 45 -10.57 30.97 54.61
CA THR A 45 -11.92 31.34 54.08
C THR A 45 -11.75 32.63 53.24
N LYS A 46 -12.69 33.26 52.49
CA LYS A 46 -14.17 33.24 52.28
C LYS A 46 -14.38 33.64 50.77
N SER A 47 -15.46 34.20 50.17
CA SER A 47 -16.83 34.64 50.52
C SER A 47 -17.70 34.78 49.25
N VAL A 48 -19.02 34.49 49.34
CA VAL A 48 -20.21 35.30 48.98
C VAL A 48 -20.32 36.09 47.64
N ALA A 49 -21.46 36.17 46.92
CA ALA A 49 -22.60 35.26 46.59
C ALA A 49 -23.66 36.00 45.71
N LYS A 50 -24.51 35.28 44.98
CA LYS A 50 -25.96 35.60 44.87
C LYS A 50 -26.83 34.38 44.51
N LYS A 51 -28.15 34.56 44.66
CA LYS A 51 -29.23 33.56 44.88
C LYS A 51 -30.54 34.12 44.27
N GLN A 52 -31.63 33.40 43.98
CA GLN A 52 -32.13 31.99 44.07
C GLN A 52 -33.37 31.91 43.09
N PRO A 53 -34.34 30.96 43.10
CA PRO A 53 -34.53 29.68 43.81
C PRO A 53 -34.93 28.46 42.91
N VAL A 54 -35.12 27.29 43.55
CA VAL A 54 -35.88 26.13 43.04
C VAL A 54 -37.12 25.92 43.92
N LYS A 55 -38.21 25.37 43.39
CA LYS A 55 -39.34 24.81 44.19
C LYS A 55 -39.42 23.28 44.01
N THR A 56 -39.78 22.59 45.08
CA THR A 56 -39.89 21.12 45.16
C THR A 56 -41.33 20.67 45.36
N VAL A 57 -41.75 19.58 44.69
CA VAL A 57 -42.86 18.71 45.13
C VAL A 57 -42.47 17.25 44.86
N SER A 58 -42.98 16.32 45.66
CA SER A 58 -42.69 14.88 45.61
C SER A 58 -43.79 14.08 44.92
N ALA A 59 -43.42 13.00 44.22
CA ALA A 59 -44.25 11.81 44.04
C ALA A 59 -43.34 10.59 43.75
N ALA A 60 -43.68 9.42 44.29
CA ALA A 60 -42.88 8.19 44.14
C ALA A 60 -43.66 7.05 43.48
N LYS A 61 -42.98 6.19 42.71
CA LYS A 61 -43.45 4.85 42.35
C LYS A 61 -42.28 3.88 42.13
N LYS A 62 -42.36 2.69 42.75
CA LYS A 62 -41.42 1.58 42.55
C LYS A 62 -41.70 0.87 41.22
N ILE A 63 -40.66 0.52 40.47
CA ILE A 63 -40.63 -0.67 39.60
C ILE A 63 -39.30 -1.40 39.84
N VAL A 64 -39.30 -2.72 39.75
CA VAL A 64 -38.22 -3.61 40.20
C VAL A 64 -37.21 -3.88 39.07
N SER A 65 -35.93 -4.03 39.44
CA SER A 65 -34.84 -4.38 38.53
C SER A 65 -34.81 -5.87 38.18
N ALA A 66 -34.80 -6.20 36.89
CA ALA A 66 -34.66 -7.56 36.39
C ALA A 66 -33.32 -7.74 35.65
N LYS A 67 -32.39 -8.50 36.23
CA LYS A 67 -31.18 -8.96 35.53
C LYS A 67 -31.55 -10.06 34.54
N LYS A 68 -31.08 -9.98 33.29
CA LYS A 68 -31.28 -11.04 32.29
C LYS A 68 -30.03 -11.93 32.22
N ALA A 69 -30.18 -13.20 32.59
CA ALA A 69 -29.13 -14.22 32.57
C ALA A 69 -29.11 -14.98 31.21
N PRO A 70 -27.99 -15.64 30.84
CA PRO A 70 -27.91 -16.42 29.60
C PRO A 70 -28.75 -17.72 29.64
N PRO A 71 -29.14 -18.28 28.48
CA PRO A 71 -29.92 -19.51 28.40
C PRO A 71 -29.11 -20.77 28.77
N PRO A 72 -29.75 -21.84 29.29
CA PRO A 72 -29.05 -23.00 29.84
C PRO A 72 -28.66 -24.06 28.80
N ALA A 73 -27.55 -24.75 29.06
CA ALA A 73 -27.20 -25.98 28.36
C ALA A 73 -28.08 -27.16 28.82
N LYS A 74 -28.55 -28.00 27.88
CA LYS A 74 -29.21 -29.27 28.21
C LYS A 74 -28.21 -30.43 28.12
N LYS A 75 -28.07 -31.18 29.21
CA LYS A 75 -27.58 -32.57 29.22
C LYS A 75 -28.74 -33.49 29.58
N VAL A 76 -28.82 -34.65 28.92
CA VAL A 76 -29.54 -35.84 29.41
C VAL A 76 -28.56 -37.01 29.32
N ALA A 77 -28.68 -37.99 30.23
CA ALA A 77 -27.64 -38.97 30.52
C ALA A 77 -27.75 -40.27 29.70
N ALA A 78 -26.73 -41.13 29.83
CA ALA A 78 -26.52 -42.32 29.02
C ALA A 78 -26.80 -43.65 29.75
N LYS A 79 -26.97 -44.71 28.95
CA LYS A 79 -26.66 -46.13 29.19
C LYS A 79 -26.21 -46.71 27.82
N LYS A 80 -25.04 -47.34 27.70
CA LYS A 80 -24.76 -48.78 27.89
C LYS A 80 -25.48 -49.66 26.85
N ASP A 81 -24.84 -50.63 26.18
CA ASP A 81 -23.65 -51.42 26.53
C ASP A 81 -22.59 -51.61 25.39
N ALA A 82 -21.56 -52.41 25.66
CA ALA A 82 -20.45 -52.82 24.78
C ALA A 82 -20.73 -54.25 24.17
N PRO A 83 -19.83 -54.98 23.42
CA PRO A 83 -18.36 -54.90 23.37
C PRO A 83 -17.72 -54.95 21.95
N ALA A 84 -16.38 -55.03 21.91
CA ALA A 84 -15.54 -54.85 20.71
C ALA A 84 -15.30 -56.13 19.86
N LYS A 85 -14.81 -55.95 18.62
CA LYS A 85 -14.07 -56.98 17.86
C LYS A 85 -13.09 -56.40 16.81
N LYS A 86 -11.80 -56.70 17.01
CA LYS A 86 -10.67 -56.88 16.07
C LYS A 86 -10.39 -55.87 14.94
N ALA A 87 -9.08 -55.63 14.73
CA ALA A 87 -8.51 -54.82 13.65
C ALA A 87 -7.93 -55.68 12.50
N THR A 88 -7.20 -55.02 11.58
CA THR A 88 -6.23 -55.50 10.54
C THR A 88 -6.75 -55.66 9.10
N PRO A 89 -5.88 -55.57 8.06
CA PRO A 89 -4.67 -54.74 7.93
C PRO A 89 -4.56 -53.99 6.58
N ALA A 90 -3.49 -53.20 6.41
CA ALA A 90 -3.11 -52.60 5.13
C ALA A 90 -2.54 -53.61 4.11
N LYS A 91 -2.55 -53.23 2.82
CA LYS A 91 -1.74 -53.88 1.76
C LYS A 91 -0.71 -52.89 1.19
N LYS A 92 0.52 -53.39 1.00
CA LYS A 92 1.67 -52.68 0.43
C LYS A 92 1.60 -52.65 -1.11
N VAL A 93 2.09 -51.58 -1.76
CA VAL A 93 3.00 -51.70 -2.92
C VAL A 93 3.98 -50.52 -2.93
N ALA A 94 5.27 -50.84 -3.10
CA ALA A 94 6.36 -50.01 -3.63
C ALA A 94 7.45 -51.01 -4.14
N PRO A 95 8.48 -50.63 -4.92
CA PRO A 95 8.83 -49.29 -5.43
C PRO A 95 9.21 -49.23 -6.94
N ILE A 96 9.47 -48.00 -7.43
CA ILE A 96 10.47 -47.57 -8.46
C ILE A 96 10.69 -48.42 -9.74
N LYS A 97 10.62 -47.73 -10.89
CA LYS A 97 11.57 -47.90 -12.01
C LYS A 97 12.18 -46.54 -12.40
N LYS A 98 13.45 -46.55 -12.83
CA LYS A 98 14.23 -45.35 -13.23
C LYS A 98 14.01 -45.02 -14.72
N PRO A 99 14.18 -43.74 -15.11
CA PRO A 99 14.81 -43.38 -16.38
C PRO A 99 16.34 -43.27 -16.24
N VAL A 100 17.08 -43.50 -17.32
CA VAL A 100 18.55 -43.38 -17.38
C VAL A 100 18.93 -42.11 -18.16
N ALA A 101 20.07 -41.50 -17.80
CA ALA A 101 20.54 -40.24 -18.39
C ALA A 101 21.26 -40.42 -19.74
N VAL A 102 21.20 -39.40 -20.59
CA VAL A 102 22.06 -39.22 -21.78
C VAL A 102 22.67 -37.80 -21.73
N LYS A 103 23.85 -37.61 -22.32
CA LYS A 103 24.66 -36.36 -22.26
C LYS A 103 25.10 -35.90 -23.65
N LYS A 104 25.25 -34.58 -23.82
CA LYS A 104 26.06 -33.86 -24.85
C LYS A 104 25.61 -34.02 -26.33
N ALA A 105 25.92 -33.10 -27.27
CA ALA A 105 26.32 -31.67 -27.15
C ALA A 105 25.89 -30.82 -28.40
N PRO A 106 26.74 -30.08 -29.16
CA PRO A 106 26.45 -28.68 -29.53
C PRO A 106 26.22 -28.41 -31.05
N PRO A 107 25.83 -27.19 -31.48
CA PRO A 107 25.29 -26.92 -32.81
C PRO A 107 26.28 -26.36 -33.86
N ALA A 108 25.85 -26.42 -35.13
CA ALA A 108 26.39 -25.70 -36.30
C ALA A 108 25.18 -25.06 -37.03
N LYS A 109 25.09 -23.73 -37.24
CA LYS A 109 25.87 -22.77 -38.07
C LYS A 109 25.34 -22.63 -39.51
N LYS A 110 24.96 -21.38 -39.86
CA LYS A 110 25.12 -20.71 -41.17
C LYS A 110 24.19 -21.17 -42.33
N ASP A 111 23.81 -20.34 -43.31
CA ASP A 111 24.03 -18.89 -43.59
C ASP A 111 22.92 -18.34 -44.54
N ALA A 112 22.66 -17.02 -44.51
CA ALA A 112 22.28 -16.16 -45.66
C ALA A 112 20.91 -16.36 -46.42
N VAL A 113 20.32 -15.44 -47.23
CA VAL A 113 20.38 -13.96 -47.43
C VAL A 113 19.17 -13.47 -48.31
N ALA A 114 18.82 -12.17 -48.22
CA ALA A 114 18.14 -11.29 -49.22
C ALA A 114 16.60 -11.25 -49.50
N LYS A 115 16.08 -10.00 -49.37
CA LYS A 115 15.27 -9.17 -50.31
C LYS A 115 13.86 -9.60 -50.81
N LYS A 116 12.84 -8.91 -50.26
CA LYS A 116 11.96 -7.86 -50.88
C LYS A 116 11.16 -8.20 -52.20
N PRO A 117 10.19 -7.36 -52.67
CA PRO A 117 8.80 -7.84 -52.78
C PRO A 117 8.16 -7.69 -54.19
N ALA A 118 6.93 -8.20 -54.33
CA ALA A 118 6.04 -7.91 -55.47
C ALA A 118 4.58 -7.74 -55.01
N ALA A 119 3.79 -7.02 -55.81
CA ALA A 119 2.35 -6.80 -55.63
C ALA A 119 1.61 -7.07 -56.97
N PRO A 120 0.42 -6.53 -57.26
CA PRO A 120 -0.84 -7.23 -57.02
C PRO A 120 -1.62 -7.57 -58.31
N VAL A 121 -2.53 -8.56 -58.25
CA VAL A 121 -3.42 -8.96 -59.36
C VAL A 121 -4.90 -8.97 -58.90
N LYS A 122 -5.84 -8.83 -59.84
CA LYS A 122 -7.26 -8.51 -59.60
C LYS A 122 -8.25 -9.58 -60.11
N LYS A 123 -9.50 -9.45 -59.64
CA LYS A 123 -10.79 -9.93 -60.17
C LYS A 123 -11.23 -11.38 -59.86
N ALA A 124 -12.56 -11.54 -59.83
CA ALA A 124 -13.36 -12.73 -59.51
C ALA A 124 -14.03 -13.29 -60.81
N PRO A 125 -14.95 -14.30 -60.80
CA PRO A 125 -16.29 -14.18 -60.18
C PRO A 125 -16.94 -15.52 -59.68
N THR A 126 -18.28 -15.46 -59.47
CA THR A 126 -19.31 -16.53 -59.40
C THR A 126 -19.60 -17.29 -58.09
N GLN A 127 -20.87 -17.68 -57.96
CA GLN A 127 -21.59 -18.28 -56.81
C GLN A 127 -22.00 -19.74 -57.16
N PRO A 128 -22.93 -20.44 -56.45
CA PRO A 128 -23.47 -20.29 -55.09
C PRO A 128 -23.42 -21.61 -54.25
N THR A 129 -23.62 -21.53 -52.92
CA THR A 129 -24.00 -22.70 -52.11
C THR A 129 -25.07 -22.37 -51.07
N ALA A 130 -25.92 -23.35 -50.76
CA ALA A 130 -27.15 -23.20 -49.99
C ALA A 130 -26.95 -23.17 -48.47
N SER A 131 -27.95 -22.62 -47.76
CA SER A 131 -28.00 -22.53 -46.30
C SER A 131 -28.69 -23.75 -45.66
N VAL A 132 -28.18 -24.21 -44.50
CA VAL A 132 -28.79 -25.31 -43.73
C VAL A 132 -28.91 -24.97 -42.23
N LYS A 133 -30.18 -24.99 -41.80
CA LYS A 133 -30.80 -25.00 -40.46
C LYS A 133 -29.92 -25.22 -39.21
N ALA A 134 -30.21 -24.41 -38.19
CA ALA A 134 -30.09 -24.76 -36.76
C ALA A 134 -31.42 -25.37 -36.23
N PRO A 135 -31.43 -26.12 -35.10
CA PRO A 135 -32.62 -26.80 -34.59
C PRO A 135 -33.60 -25.89 -33.82
N ALA A 136 -34.83 -26.38 -33.60
CA ALA A 136 -35.95 -25.62 -33.06
C ALA A 136 -36.34 -25.98 -31.61
N VAL A 137 -37.02 -25.05 -30.94
CA VAL A 137 -37.73 -25.25 -29.66
C VAL A 137 -39.20 -24.86 -29.86
N LYS A 138 -40.13 -25.53 -29.17
CA LYS A 138 -41.60 -25.41 -29.37
C LYS A 138 -42.22 -24.24 -28.58
N PRO A 139 -43.39 -23.71 -29.00
CA PRO A 139 -43.99 -22.52 -28.41
C PRO A 139 -44.78 -22.80 -27.12
N VAL A 140 -45.05 -21.72 -26.35
CA VAL A 140 -45.96 -21.70 -25.19
C VAL A 140 -47.04 -20.63 -25.43
N VAL A 141 -48.22 -20.84 -24.84
CA VAL A 141 -49.49 -20.17 -25.16
C VAL A 141 -49.60 -18.76 -24.55
N LYS A 142 -50.27 -17.83 -25.25
CA LYS A 142 -50.65 -16.51 -24.72
C LYS A 142 -51.77 -16.62 -23.68
N VAL A 143 -51.66 -15.87 -22.59
CA VAL A 143 -52.77 -15.46 -21.72
C VAL A 143 -52.64 -13.95 -21.46
N GLU A 144 -53.76 -13.24 -21.40
CA GLU A 144 -53.82 -11.78 -21.43
C GLU A 144 -54.80 -11.25 -20.37
N VAL A 145 -54.32 -10.51 -19.37
CA VAL A 145 -55.18 -9.69 -18.48
C VAL A 145 -54.43 -8.43 -18.01
N LYS A 146 -55.08 -7.27 -18.16
CA LYS A 146 -54.87 -5.94 -17.54
C LYS A 146 -53.51 -5.56 -16.92
N ALA A 147 -52.97 -4.44 -17.40
CA ALA A 147 -52.33 -3.45 -16.54
C ALA A 147 -53.37 -2.41 -16.04
N GLU A 148 -53.09 -1.70 -14.95
CA GLU A 148 -54.00 -0.73 -14.32
C GLU A 148 -53.38 0.68 -14.28
N THR A 149 -54.21 1.72 -14.40
CA THR A 149 -53.76 3.09 -14.74
C THR A 149 -54.17 4.13 -13.69
N PRO A 150 -53.23 4.92 -13.14
CA PRO A 150 -53.54 6.13 -12.37
C PRO A 150 -54.02 7.29 -13.26
N ALA A 151 -54.86 8.17 -12.71
CA ALA A 151 -55.54 9.26 -13.42
C ALA A 151 -54.68 10.55 -13.59
N PRO A 152 -55.01 11.46 -14.54
CA PRO A 152 -54.16 12.60 -14.88
C PRO A 152 -54.34 13.83 -13.97
N VAL A 153 -53.30 14.67 -13.90
CA VAL A 153 -53.31 15.98 -13.23
C VAL A 153 -53.03 17.10 -14.25
N LYS A 154 -53.69 18.26 -14.08
CA LYS A 154 -53.66 19.39 -15.03
C LYS A 154 -52.30 20.12 -15.07
N PRO A 155 -51.95 20.75 -16.22
CA PRO A 155 -50.82 21.66 -16.30
C PRO A 155 -51.12 23.03 -15.64
N THR A 156 -50.08 23.65 -15.10
CA THR A 156 -50.06 25.06 -14.66
C THR A 156 -49.13 25.90 -15.55
N PRO A 157 -49.36 27.22 -15.69
CA PRO A 157 -48.78 28.02 -16.77
C PRO A 157 -47.34 28.49 -16.52
N ALA A 158 -46.61 28.78 -17.61
CA ALA A 158 -45.28 29.36 -17.58
C ALA A 158 -45.30 30.88 -17.27
N PRO A 159 -44.30 31.42 -16.53
CA PRO A 159 -44.16 32.85 -16.29
C PRO A 159 -43.62 33.62 -17.51
N VAL A 160 -43.92 34.92 -17.57
CA VAL A 160 -43.67 35.81 -18.72
C VAL A 160 -42.26 36.41 -18.71
N ALA A 161 -41.63 36.56 -19.87
CA ALA A 161 -40.35 37.22 -20.05
C ALA A 161 -40.48 38.72 -20.40
N LYS A 162 -39.72 39.59 -19.72
CA LYS A 162 -39.47 41.02 -20.04
C LYS A 162 -38.46 41.63 -19.05
N PRO A 163 -37.74 42.71 -19.40
CA PRO A 163 -36.91 42.90 -20.60
C PRO A 163 -35.42 43.08 -20.20
N ALA A 164 -34.54 43.30 -21.17
CA ALA A 164 -33.11 43.56 -20.88
C ALA A 164 -32.87 44.95 -20.25
N ALA A 165 -31.95 45.01 -19.30
CA ALA A 165 -31.37 46.25 -18.76
C ALA A 165 -29.83 46.16 -18.87
N SER A 166 -29.17 47.26 -19.24
CA SER A 166 -27.73 47.30 -19.45
C SER A 166 -26.98 47.82 -18.22
N SER A 167 -25.82 47.23 -17.93
CA SER A 167 -24.78 47.87 -17.14
C SER A 167 -23.39 47.37 -17.58
N LYS A 168 -22.44 48.30 -17.71
CA LYS A 168 -21.01 47.98 -17.84
C LYS A 168 -20.40 47.98 -16.45
N ALA A 169 -19.79 46.87 -16.04
CA ALA A 169 -18.82 46.85 -14.95
C ALA A 169 -17.78 45.75 -15.22
N GLY A 170 -16.50 46.11 -15.22
CA GLY A 170 -15.42 45.13 -15.35
C GLY A 170 -15.12 44.48 -14.00
N GLY A 171 -15.36 43.17 -13.88
CA GLY A 171 -15.07 42.38 -12.69
C GLY A 171 -14.37 41.08 -13.06
N LYS A 172 -13.04 41.07 -13.01
CA LYS A 172 -12.24 39.86 -13.27
C LYS A 172 -12.33 38.96 -12.03
N ALA A 173 -13.06 37.85 -12.12
CA ALA A 173 -13.17 36.90 -11.03
C ALA A 173 -11.75 36.43 -10.60
N PRO A 174 -11.42 36.42 -9.30
CA PRO A 174 -10.13 35.95 -8.85
C PRO A 174 -10.03 34.43 -9.08
N ALA A 175 -8.98 34.01 -9.78
CA ALA A 175 -8.59 32.60 -9.78
C ALA A 175 -8.23 32.20 -8.34
N ALA A 176 -8.58 30.98 -7.94
CA ALA A 176 -8.14 30.44 -6.66
C ALA A 176 -6.60 30.47 -6.59
N PRO A 177 -6.00 30.87 -5.45
CA PRO A 177 -4.55 30.94 -5.34
C PRO A 177 -3.96 29.54 -5.46
N VAL A 178 -3.16 29.32 -6.49
CA VAL A 178 -2.29 28.14 -6.57
C VAL A 178 -1.27 28.28 -5.44
N VAL A 179 -1.47 27.54 -4.36
CA VAL A 179 -0.51 27.47 -3.25
C VAL A 179 0.69 26.66 -3.74
N VAL A 180 1.66 27.36 -4.33
CA VAL A 180 2.98 26.80 -4.61
C VAL A 180 3.63 26.53 -3.26
N ALA A 181 3.58 25.28 -2.80
CA ALA A 181 4.38 24.85 -1.67
C ALA A 181 5.86 24.97 -2.02
N ASP A 182 6.69 25.32 -1.04
CA ASP A 182 8.15 25.26 -1.20
C ASP A 182 8.54 23.84 -1.65
N PRO A 183 9.41 23.68 -2.66
CA PRO A 183 9.75 22.37 -3.19
C PRO A 183 10.43 21.53 -2.11
N ILE A 184 9.70 20.53 -1.61
CA ILE A 184 10.26 19.49 -0.75
C ILE A 184 11.42 18.85 -1.51
N ALA A 185 12.60 18.81 -0.90
CA ALA A 185 13.78 18.29 -1.55
C ALA A 185 13.51 16.84 -2.02
N PRO A 186 13.82 16.50 -3.29
CA PRO A 186 13.46 15.20 -3.86
C PRO A 186 14.03 14.04 -3.02
N PRO A 187 13.40 12.85 -3.06
CA PRO A 187 13.86 11.71 -2.29
C PRO A 187 15.35 11.49 -2.51
N LYS A 188 16.09 11.32 -1.39
CA LYS A 188 17.56 11.30 -1.40
C LYS A 188 18.06 10.26 -2.42
N PRO A 189 19.14 10.56 -3.17
CA PRO A 189 19.70 9.63 -4.14
C PRO A 189 19.99 8.28 -3.47
N PRO A 190 19.75 7.15 -4.17
CA PRO A 190 19.80 5.83 -3.57
C PRO A 190 21.18 5.56 -2.95
N VAL A 191 21.17 5.08 -1.71
CA VAL A 191 22.38 4.52 -1.11
C VAL A 191 22.55 3.13 -1.70
N ILE A 192 23.32 3.03 -2.79
CA ILE A 192 23.78 1.75 -3.32
C ILE A 192 24.55 1.06 -2.19
N SER A 193 23.98 -0.02 -1.65
CA SER A 193 24.55 -0.70 -0.50
C SER A 193 25.67 -1.64 -0.95
N ASP A 194 26.89 -1.11 -1.02
CA ASP A 194 28.12 -1.92 -1.12
C ASP A 194 28.29 -2.88 0.07
N GLU A 195 27.56 -2.66 1.16
CA GLU A 195 27.37 -3.63 2.24
C GLU A 195 26.69 -4.91 1.71
N LYS A 196 27.49 -5.96 1.50
CA LYS A 196 26.98 -7.33 1.34
C LYS A 196 25.97 -7.63 2.47
N PRO A 197 24.76 -8.11 2.16
CA PRO A 197 23.72 -8.36 3.16
C PRO A 197 24.24 -9.17 4.35
N VAL A 198 24.25 -8.55 5.54
CA VAL A 198 24.70 -9.20 6.77
C VAL A 198 23.83 -10.43 7.02
N ALA A 199 24.46 -11.61 7.03
CA ALA A 199 23.77 -12.89 6.98
C ALA A 199 22.95 -13.16 8.25
N VAL A 200 21.66 -12.78 8.20
CA VAL A 200 20.62 -13.37 9.05
C VAL A 200 20.63 -14.89 8.83
N LYS A 201 20.31 -15.69 9.86
CA LYS A 201 20.38 -17.16 9.78
C LYS A 201 19.59 -17.80 8.62
N SER A 202 18.58 -17.11 8.06
CA SER A 202 17.84 -17.54 6.84
C SER A 202 18.59 -17.24 5.53
N GLY A 203 19.32 -16.12 5.46
CA GLY A 203 19.81 -15.54 4.20
C GLY A 203 18.72 -14.92 3.32
N ALA A 204 17.53 -14.66 3.86
CA ALA A 204 16.47 -13.91 3.18
C ALA A 204 16.88 -12.45 2.94
N LEU A 205 16.49 -11.86 1.80
CA LEU A 205 16.89 -10.50 1.42
C LEU A 205 15.75 -9.46 1.39
N PHE A 206 14.52 -9.89 1.13
CA PHE A 206 13.45 -9.00 0.63
C PHE A 206 12.28 -8.80 1.61
N TYR A 207 11.53 -7.72 1.41
CA TYR A 207 10.47 -7.25 2.31
C TYR A 207 9.11 -7.24 1.59
N ASP A 208 8.04 -7.55 2.31
CA ASP A 208 6.69 -7.15 1.88
C ASP A 208 6.43 -5.74 2.40
N SER A 209 6.21 -4.79 1.48
CA SER A 209 6.20 -3.37 1.77
C SER A 209 4.79 -2.75 1.82
N HIS A 210 3.72 -3.55 1.71
CA HIS A 210 2.35 -3.04 1.83
C HIS A 210 1.45 -3.97 2.63
N MET A 211 1.14 -3.60 3.87
CA MET A 211 0.14 -4.29 4.69
C MET A 211 -0.48 -3.41 5.78
N HIS A 212 -1.69 -3.79 6.19
CA HIS A 212 -2.54 -3.03 7.08
C HIS A 212 -2.59 -3.61 8.50
N THR A 213 -3.22 -2.87 9.40
CA THR A 213 -3.51 -3.31 10.78
C THR A 213 -5.00 -3.10 11.07
N PRO A 214 -5.60 -3.76 12.07
CA PRO A 214 -7.03 -3.62 12.38
C PRO A 214 -7.52 -2.18 12.63
N LEU A 215 -6.62 -1.21 12.85
CA LEU A 215 -6.94 0.21 12.96
C LEU A 215 -7.48 0.82 11.65
N CYS A 216 -7.25 0.21 10.49
CA CYS A 216 -7.97 0.58 9.26
C CYS A 216 -9.43 0.10 9.22
N LYS A 217 -9.92 -0.59 10.26
CA LYS A 217 -11.30 -1.08 10.41
C LYS A 217 -11.77 -2.12 9.38
N HIS A 218 -10.92 -2.50 8.42
CA HIS A 218 -11.21 -3.53 7.41
C HIS A 218 -10.05 -4.53 7.17
N ALA A 219 -9.02 -4.51 8.01
CA ALA A 219 -8.03 -5.58 8.15
C ALA A 219 -8.26 -6.40 9.42
N TRP A 220 -7.72 -7.61 9.45
CA TRP A 220 -7.86 -8.55 10.57
C TRP A 220 -6.50 -9.13 10.99
N GLY A 221 -6.42 -9.66 12.21
CA GLY A 221 -5.22 -10.26 12.81
C GLY A 221 -4.29 -9.23 13.48
N GLU A 222 -3.61 -9.65 14.53
CA GLU A 222 -2.59 -8.82 15.21
C GLU A 222 -1.31 -8.70 14.34
N PRO A 223 -0.58 -7.58 14.39
CA PRO A 223 0.70 -7.41 13.68
C PRO A 223 1.72 -8.55 13.88
N GLU A 224 1.76 -9.19 15.06
CA GLU A 224 2.60 -10.36 15.34
C GLU A 224 2.22 -11.60 14.50
N GLU A 225 0.98 -11.71 14.02
CA GLU A 225 0.55 -12.77 13.10
C GLU A 225 1.07 -12.52 11.68
N TYR A 226 1.11 -11.26 11.23
CA TYR A 226 1.71 -10.86 9.95
C TYR A 226 3.21 -11.14 9.97
N ALA A 227 3.89 -10.81 11.06
CA ALA A 227 5.31 -11.15 11.27
C ALA A 227 5.54 -12.67 11.35
N ALA A 228 4.61 -13.44 11.94
CA ALA A 228 4.66 -14.89 11.92
C ALA A 228 4.49 -15.48 10.51
N GLN A 229 3.65 -14.88 9.66
CA GLN A 229 3.51 -15.32 8.28
C GLN A 229 4.72 -14.89 7.43
N ALA A 230 5.25 -13.69 7.61
CA ALA A 230 6.43 -13.21 6.88
C ALA A 230 7.63 -14.15 6.99
N LEU A 231 7.89 -14.69 8.19
CA LEU A 231 8.93 -15.70 8.41
C LEU A 231 8.67 -17.00 7.62
N LYS A 232 7.41 -17.46 7.54
CA LYS A 232 7.04 -18.65 6.75
C LYS A 232 7.17 -18.40 5.25
N SER A 233 6.73 -17.21 4.79
CA SER A 233 6.86 -16.73 3.41
C SER A 233 8.31 -16.42 3.00
N GLY A 234 9.29 -16.62 3.89
CA GLY A 234 10.72 -16.52 3.59
C GLY A 234 11.27 -15.10 3.48
N LEU A 235 10.58 -14.11 4.07
CA LEU A 235 10.95 -12.69 3.99
C LEU A 235 12.06 -12.32 4.98
N LYS A 236 12.83 -11.27 4.64
CA LYS A 236 13.78 -10.58 5.52
C LYS A 236 13.06 -9.68 6.52
N GLY A 237 11.94 -9.10 6.10
CA GLY A 237 11.17 -8.16 6.89
C GLY A 237 9.79 -7.84 6.32
N ILE A 238 9.09 -6.97 7.01
CA ILE A 238 7.80 -6.39 6.62
C ILE A 238 7.76 -4.91 6.95
N ILE A 239 7.04 -4.14 6.14
CA ILE A 239 6.72 -2.75 6.42
C ILE A 239 5.21 -2.62 6.56
N PHE A 240 4.74 -2.22 7.75
CA PHE A 240 3.33 -1.86 7.90
C PHE A 240 3.07 -0.51 7.27
N THR A 241 2.05 -0.40 6.43
CA THR A 241 1.62 0.81 5.73
C THR A 241 0.12 0.97 5.92
N CYS A 242 -0.32 1.15 7.16
CA CYS A 242 -1.75 1.22 7.44
C CYS A 242 -2.33 2.57 6.96
N HIS A 243 -3.57 2.56 6.46
CA HIS A 243 -4.25 3.78 5.97
C HIS A 243 -4.19 4.95 6.97
N CYS A 244 -3.59 6.06 6.53
CA CYS A 244 -3.30 7.22 7.35
C CYS A 244 -4.56 7.92 7.91
N PRO A 245 -4.47 8.59 9.08
CA PRO A 245 -5.50 9.51 9.52
C PRO A 245 -5.63 10.70 8.55
N MET A 246 -6.85 11.19 8.41
CA MET A 246 -7.21 12.36 7.59
C MET A 246 -8.12 13.28 8.42
N PRO A 247 -8.14 14.60 8.14
CA PRO A 247 -8.88 15.57 8.94
C PRO A 247 -10.39 15.47 8.72
N ASP A 248 -11.15 16.22 9.53
CA ASP A 248 -12.57 16.53 9.34
C ASP A 248 -13.53 15.34 9.11
N GLY A 249 -13.10 14.13 9.50
CA GLY A 249 -13.88 12.90 9.35
C GLY A 249 -13.84 12.30 7.93
N PHE A 250 -12.87 12.68 7.09
CA PHE A 250 -12.66 12.13 5.75
C PHE A 250 -12.59 10.59 5.77
N TRP A 251 -13.47 9.95 4.98
CA TRP A 251 -13.63 8.50 4.81
C TRP A 251 -13.24 7.64 6.06
N PRO A 252 -13.96 7.77 7.19
CA PRO A 252 -13.46 7.38 8.52
C PRO A 252 -13.66 5.89 8.85
N THR A 253 -14.30 5.16 7.93
CA THR A 253 -14.63 3.73 8.04
C THR A 253 -13.53 2.80 7.53
N VAL A 254 -12.45 3.33 6.94
CA VAL A 254 -11.37 2.54 6.31
C VAL A 254 -9.95 2.91 6.80
N ARG A 255 -9.83 3.82 7.76
CA ARG A 255 -8.54 4.36 8.25
C ARG A 255 -8.56 4.57 9.75
N MET A 256 -7.39 4.65 10.37
CA MET A 256 -7.28 5.05 11.78
C MET A 256 -7.74 6.51 11.96
N SER A 257 -8.34 6.84 13.10
CA SER A 257 -8.56 8.25 13.48
C SER A 257 -7.25 8.89 13.93
N ASP A 258 -7.22 10.22 13.98
CA ASP A 258 -6.02 10.99 14.34
C ASP A 258 -5.46 10.65 15.73
N SER A 259 -6.35 10.32 16.68
CA SER A 259 -6.04 9.86 18.04
C SER A 259 -5.63 8.39 18.13
N GLU A 260 -5.82 7.59 17.07
CA GLU A 260 -5.35 6.20 16.99
C GLU A 260 -3.93 6.09 16.41
N PHE A 261 -3.34 7.18 15.91
CA PHE A 261 -2.00 7.19 15.31
C PHE A 261 -0.89 6.75 16.28
N ASP A 262 -0.89 7.26 17.51
CA ASP A 262 0.12 6.89 18.51
C ASP A 262 -0.03 5.40 18.90
N THR A 263 -1.27 4.88 18.89
CA THR A 263 -1.55 3.44 19.04
C THR A 263 -0.96 2.64 17.88
N TYR A 264 -1.12 3.10 16.63
CA TYR A 264 -0.53 2.46 15.44
C TYR A 264 1.01 2.35 15.55
N VAL A 265 1.68 3.46 15.89
CA VAL A 265 3.13 3.46 16.13
C VAL A 265 3.50 2.47 17.25
N SER A 266 2.73 2.44 18.34
CA SER A 266 3.00 1.55 19.47
C SER A 266 2.87 0.05 19.14
N ILE A 267 1.88 -0.36 18.33
CA ILE A 267 1.69 -1.78 17.99
C ILE A 267 2.76 -2.28 17.01
N VAL A 268 3.19 -1.45 16.04
CA VAL A 268 4.31 -1.80 15.16
C VAL A 268 5.61 -1.91 15.96
N GLN A 269 5.87 -0.98 16.88
CA GLN A 269 7.06 -1.01 17.74
C GLN A 269 7.06 -2.20 18.73
N ARG A 270 5.89 -2.60 19.26
CA ARG A 270 5.70 -3.83 20.05
C ARG A 270 6.15 -5.06 19.26
N THR A 271 5.67 -5.18 18.02
CA THR A 271 6.00 -6.30 17.13
C THR A 271 7.48 -6.32 16.75
N ALA A 272 8.08 -5.16 16.49
CA ALA A 272 9.50 -5.05 16.18
C ALA A 272 10.41 -5.56 17.32
N GLU A 273 10.07 -5.29 18.58
CA GLU A 273 10.82 -5.84 19.71
C GLU A 273 10.59 -7.35 19.89
N ALA A 274 9.36 -7.84 19.66
CA ALA A 274 9.02 -9.28 19.76
C ALA A 274 9.70 -10.15 18.67
N TYR A 275 9.95 -9.58 17.49
CA TYR A 275 10.57 -10.23 16.34
C TYR A 275 12.05 -9.90 16.12
N LYS A 276 12.62 -9.06 16.99
CA LYS A 276 14.03 -8.64 17.01
C LYS A 276 15.00 -9.79 16.79
N GLY A 277 15.87 -9.65 15.79
CA GLY A 277 16.86 -10.67 15.41
C GLY A 277 16.30 -11.88 14.64
N LYS A 278 14.99 -11.93 14.36
CA LYS A 278 14.32 -12.96 13.55
C LYS A 278 13.84 -12.36 12.22
N LEU A 279 13.11 -11.25 12.29
CA LEU A 279 12.48 -10.53 11.20
C LEU A 279 12.65 -9.02 11.43
N ASP A 280 12.89 -8.25 10.38
CA ASP A 280 12.83 -6.78 10.46
C ASP A 280 11.37 -6.33 10.33
N VAL A 281 10.85 -5.61 11.32
CA VAL A 281 9.49 -5.05 11.29
C VAL A 281 9.63 -3.53 11.30
N CYS A 282 9.19 -2.92 10.21
CA CYS A 282 9.39 -1.51 9.88
C CYS A 282 8.08 -0.72 9.98
N LEU A 283 8.20 0.56 10.35
CA LEU A 283 7.07 1.50 10.46
C LEU A 283 6.98 2.33 9.18
N GLY A 284 5.94 2.08 8.39
CA GLY A 284 5.58 2.95 7.27
C GLY A 284 4.21 3.61 7.46
N LEU A 285 3.62 4.07 6.36
CA LEU A 285 2.25 4.57 6.30
C LEU A 285 1.75 4.47 4.87
N GLU A 286 0.50 4.05 4.65
CA GLU A 286 -0.19 4.32 3.38
C GLU A 286 -0.89 5.68 3.53
N SER A 287 -0.29 6.69 2.90
CA SER A 287 -0.62 8.09 3.05
C SER A 287 -1.45 8.55 1.86
N GLU A 288 -2.63 9.10 2.13
CA GLU A 288 -3.52 9.62 1.09
C GLU A 288 -2.87 10.78 0.31
N PHE A 289 -3.13 10.84 -0.99
CA PHE A 289 -3.07 12.05 -1.79
C PHE A 289 -4.48 12.47 -2.18
N PHE A 290 -4.91 13.62 -1.67
CA PHE A 290 -6.16 14.26 -2.04
C PHE A 290 -5.90 15.76 -2.24
N PRO A 291 -6.12 16.32 -3.45
CA PRO A 291 -5.75 17.70 -3.77
C PRO A 291 -6.31 18.72 -2.76
N GLY A 292 -5.41 19.46 -2.12
CA GLY A 292 -5.67 20.44 -1.06
C GLY A 292 -5.42 19.95 0.37
N HIS A 293 -4.98 18.70 0.58
CA HIS A 293 -4.63 18.14 1.90
C HIS A 293 -3.12 17.97 2.12
N GLU A 294 -2.28 18.45 1.21
CA GLU A 294 -0.83 18.27 1.21
C GLU A 294 -0.20 18.77 2.51
N LYS A 295 -0.72 19.87 3.09
CA LYS A 295 -0.22 20.42 4.35
C LYS A 295 -0.58 19.58 5.59
N TRP A 296 -1.69 18.83 5.55
CA TRP A 296 -2.00 17.84 6.58
C TRP A 296 -1.01 16.68 6.50
N ILE A 297 -0.80 16.14 5.30
CA ILE A 297 0.12 15.04 5.00
C ILE A 297 1.56 15.38 5.39
N GLU A 298 2.06 16.57 5.02
CA GLU A 298 3.39 17.07 5.37
C GLU A 298 3.61 17.17 6.89
N ASN A 299 2.57 17.52 7.66
CA ASN A 299 2.64 17.58 9.12
C ASN A 299 2.54 16.17 9.74
N LEU A 300 1.71 15.30 9.17
CA LEU A 300 1.53 13.90 9.61
C LEU A 300 2.83 13.10 9.45
N HIS A 301 3.56 13.28 8.36
CA HIS A 301 4.86 12.61 8.12
C HIS A 301 5.95 12.98 9.12
N LYS A 302 5.79 14.08 9.88
CA LYS A 302 6.75 14.54 10.90
C LYS A 302 6.45 14.01 12.30
N ARG A 303 5.38 13.23 12.49
CA ARG A 303 4.97 12.70 13.81
C ARG A 303 5.72 11.42 14.21
N ALA A 304 6.40 10.76 13.28
CA ALA A 304 7.19 9.55 13.55
C ALA A 304 8.36 9.42 12.57
N GLU A 305 9.41 8.72 12.98
CA GLU A 305 10.55 8.36 12.12
C GLU A 305 10.16 7.17 11.23
N PHE A 306 9.53 7.45 10.09
CA PHE A 306 9.08 6.41 9.15
C PHE A 306 10.21 5.77 8.36
N ASP A 307 10.14 4.45 8.19
CA ASP A 307 10.98 3.70 7.25
C ASP A 307 10.58 3.93 5.80
N TYR A 308 9.28 4.12 5.53
CA TYR A 308 8.69 4.15 4.19
C TYR A 308 7.35 4.90 4.19
N ILE A 309 7.14 5.81 3.24
CA ILE A 309 5.83 6.42 2.98
C ILE A 309 5.33 6.01 1.59
N LEU A 310 4.21 5.30 1.59
CA LEU A 310 3.50 4.86 0.40
C LEU A 310 2.38 5.87 0.06
N GLY A 311 2.42 6.51 -1.10
CA GLY A 311 1.45 7.52 -1.54
C GLY A 311 0.31 6.93 -2.34
N ALA A 312 -0.92 7.02 -1.84
CA ALA A 312 -2.09 6.36 -2.42
C ALA A 312 -3.16 7.37 -2.86
N VAL A 313 -3.81 7.10 -4.00
CA VAL A 313 -4.99 7.84 -4.46
C VAL A 313 -6.21 6.91 -4.38
N HIS A 314 -7.12 7.13 -3.43
CA HIS A 314 -8.29 6.27 -3.28
C HIS A 314 -9.55 6.83 -3.95
N TRP A 315 -9.73 6.43 -5.22
CA TRP A 315 -10.92 6.78 -6.01
C TRP A 315 -12.24 6.30 -5.38
N GLN A 316 -12.20 5.26 -4.53
CA GLN A 316 -13.36 4.67 -3.86
C GLN A 316 -13.91 5.54 -2.71
N SER A 317 -13.15 6.54 -2.25
CA SER A 317 -13.62 7.42 -1.18
C SER A 317 -14.79 8.27 -1.66
N LYS A 318 -15.82 8.43 -0.81
CA LYS A 318 -16.99 9.26 -1.15
C LYS A 318 -16.58 10.70 -1.42
N ASP A 319 -15.58 11.17 -0.69
CA ASP A 319 -14.98 12.49 -0.76
C ASP A 319 -14.29 12.73 -2.12
N TYR A 320 -13.64 11.70 -2.69
CA TYR A 320 -13.03 11.76 -4.03
C TYR A 320 -14.07 11.65 -5.13
N LEU A 321 -15.02 10.72 -5.03
CA LEU A 321 -16.12 10.60 -6.00
C LEU A 321 -16.91 11.91 -6.10
N ALA A 322 -17.39 12.44 -4.98
CA ALA A 322 -18.20 13.67 -4.96
C ALA A 322 -17.46 14.93 -5.49
N LYS A 323 -16.12 14.93 -5.50
CA LYS A 323 -15.30 16.05 -5.99
C LYS A 323 -14.82 15.87 -7.44
N PHE A 324 -14.63 14.63 -7.90
CA PHE A 324 -13.91 14.35 -9.15
C PHE A 324 -14.64 13.44 -10.15
N GLU A 325 -15.68 12.70 -9.74
CA GLU A 325 -16.50 11.84 -10.61
C GLU A 325 -17.35 12.69 -11.56
N THR A 326 -16.73 13.15 -12.64
CA THR A 326 -17.27 14.17 -13.54
C THR A 326 -17.01 13.85 -15.01
N GLY A 327 -17.98 14.16 -15.87
CA GLY A 327 -17.90 13.86 -17.30
C GLY A 327 -18.11 12.36 -17.59
N THR A 328 -17.21 11.77 -18.38
CA THR A 328 -17.26 10.35 -18.76
C THR A 328 -16.42 9.48 -17.83
N ILE A 329 -16.66 8.15 -17.85
CA ILE A 329 -15.82 7.16 -17.17
C ILE A 329 -14.35 7.30 -17.57
N GLU A 330 -14.07 7.62 -18.84
CA GLU A 330 -12.70 7.92 -19.30
C GLU A 330 -12.13 9.19 -18.67
N ASN A 331 -12.90 10.28 -18.59
CA ASN A 331 -12.42 11.53 -17.99
C ASN A 331 -12.07 11.32 -16.52
N PHE A 332 -12.90 10.59 -15.76
CA PHE A 332 -12.58 10.22 -14.38
C PHE A 332 -11.29 9.38 -14.27
N ARG A 333 -11.11 8.38 -15.15
CA ARG A 333 -9.86 7.59 -15.23
C ARG A 333 -8.65 8.47 -15.57
N ARG A 334 -8.79 9.46 -16.45
CA ARG A 334 -7.71 10.42 -16.79
C ARG A 334 -7.41 11.35 -15.60
N THR A 335 -8.42 11.84 -14.89
CA THR A 335 -8.26 12.62 -13.64
C THR A 335 -7.55 11.82 -12.54
N TYR A 336 -7.82 10.51 -12.42
CA TYR A 336 -7.08 9.64 -11.51
C TYR A 336 -5.58 9.57 -11.83
N PHE A 337 -5.21 9.33 -13.09
CA PHE A 337 -3.81 9.31 -13.49
C PHE A 337 -3.15 10.70 -13.39
N GLU A 338 -3.90 11.79 -13.58
CA GLU A 338 -3.42 13.15 -13.32
C GLU A 338 -3.09 13.36 -11.84
N HIS A 339 -3.96 12.94 -10.92
CA HIS A 339 -3.66 12.98 -9.48
C HIS A 339 -2.49 12.06 -9.06
N LEU A 340 -2.27 10.96 -9.78
CA LEU A 340 -1.09 10.10 -9.59
C LEU A 340 0.22 10.80 -10.02
N ALA A 341 0.19 11.64 -11.06
CA ALA A 341 1.34 12.48 -11.39
C ALA A 341 1.55 13.59 -10.34
N GLN A 342 0.48 14.26 -9.92
CA GLN A 342 0.53 15.32 -8.92
C GLN A 342 1.03 14.81 -7.56
N SER A 343 0.66 13.59 -7.15
CA SER A 343 1.15 13.00 -5.90
C SER A 343 2.68 12.80 -5.92
N ALA A 344 3.25 12.28 -7.02
CA ALA A 344 4.70 12.23 -7.22
C ALA A 344 5.35 13.62 -7.13
N GLU A 345 4.74 14.61 -7.80
CA GLU A 345 5.26 15.98 -7.88
C GLU A 345 5.25 16.74 -6.54
N THR A 346 4.54 16.26 -5.51
CA THR A 346 4.62 16.83 -4.14
C THR A 346 5.95 16.57 -3.42
N GLY A 347 6.69 15.52 -3.78
CA GLY A 347 7.86 15.06 -3.02
C GLY A 347 7.57 14.47 -1.64
N LEU A 348 6.29 14.27 -1.26
CA LEU A 348 5.90 13.76 0.08
C LEU A 348 6.15 12.25 0.25
N TYR A 349 6.06 11.48 -0.84
CA TYR A 349 6.00 10.02 -0.84
C TYR A 349 7.30 9.38 -1.36
N ASP A 350 7.61 8.17 -0.89
CA ASP A 350 8.77 7.38 -1.36
C ASP A 350 8.43 6.53 -2.58
N CYS A 351 7.19 6.07 -2.63
CA CYS A 351 6.63 5.19 -3.65
C CYS A 351 5.14 5.50 -3.83
N LEU A 352 4.59 5.31 -5.03
CA LEU A 352 3.15 5.44 -5.28
C LEU A 352 2.44 4.08 -5.30
N ALA A 353 1.37 3.96 -4.52
CA ALA A 353 0.57 2.76 -4.36
C ALA A 353 -0.26 2.44 -5.60
N HIS A 354 -0.52 1.14 -5.80
CA HIS A 354 -1.52 0.57 -6.72
C HIS A 354 -1.85 1.44 -7.96
N PRO A 355 -0.85 1.75 -8.82
CA PRO A 355 -0.91 2.83 -9.82
C PRO A 355 -2.06 2.84 -10.82
N ASP A 356 -2.72 1.72 -11.10
CA ASP A 356 -3.89 1.64 -11.99
C ASP A 356 -5.20 1.25 -11.29
N LEU A 357 -5.33 1.49 -9.97
CA LEU A 357 -6.48 1.03 -9.15
C LEU A 357 -7.84 1.39 -9.74
N VAL A 358 -7.93 2.50 -10.48
CA VAL A 358 -9.10 2.97 -11.23
C VAL A 358 -9.58 2.01 -12.33
N LYS A 359 -8.83 0.95 -12.68
CA LYS A 359 -9.35 -0.15 -13.52
C LYS A 359 -10.49 -0.92 -12.88
N ASN A 360 -10.63 -0.84 -11.56
CA ASN A 360 -11.77 -1.39 -10.82
C ASN A 360 -13.01 -0.46 -10.80
N TYR A 361 -12.89 0.76 -11.33
CA TYR A 361 -14.04 1.64 -11.57
C TYR A 361 -14.66 1.30 -12.94
N HIS A 362 -15.85 0.70 -12.93
CA HIS A 362 -16.50 0.04 -14.08
C HIS A 362 -15.57 -0.95 -14.81
N PRO A 363 -15.20 -2.10 -14.18
CA PRO A 363 -14.18 -3.01 -14.70
C PRO A 363 -14.51 -3.58 -16.08
N ASP A 364 -15.80 -3.83 -16.36
CA ASP A 364 -16.28 -4.34 -17.65
C ASP A 364 -16.03 -3.39 -18.84
N SER A 365 -15.75 -2.11 -18.56
CA SER A 365 -15.39 -1.10 -19.56
C SER A 365 -13.90 -0.72 -19.52
N TRP A 366 -13.05 -1.46 -18.80
CA TRP A 366 -11.62 -1.18 -18.77
C TRP A 366 -10.95 -1.60 -20.09
N CYS A 367 -10.30 -0.64 -20.73
CA CYS A 367 -9.45 -0.88 -21.90
C CYS A 367 -8.23 0.03 -21.82
N PHE A 368 -7.06 -0.56 -21.53
CA PHE A 368 -5.82 0.19 -21.31
C PHE A 368 -5.46 1.08 -22.51
N ALA A 369 -5.67 0.59 -23.74
CA ALA A 369 -5.37 1.32 -24.98
C ALA A 369 -6.03 2.71 -25.06
N ILE A 370 -7.21 2.89 -24.48
CA ILE A 370 -7.96 4.17 -24.48
C ILE A 370 -7.29 5.23 -23.59
N ILE A 371 -6.67 4.80 -22.48
CA ILE A 371 -6.01 5.66 -21.49
C ILE A 371 -4.48 5.67 -21.61
N LYS A 372 -3.90 4.80 -22.44
CA LYS A 372 -2.46 4.59 -22.64
C LYS A 372 -1.68 5.88 -22.92
N ASN A 373 -2.21 6.79 -23.73
CA ASN A 373 -1.55 8.07 -24.01
C ASN A 373 -1.49 8.98 -22.76
N THR A 374 -2.55 8.99 -21.94
CA THR A 374 -2.55 9.71 -20.66
C THR A 374 -1.56 9.06 -19.69
N VAL A 375 -1.55 7.73 -19.60
CA VAL A 375 -0.59 6.98 -18.77
C VAL A 375 0.85 7.25 -19.19
N SER A 376 1.15 7.32 -20.50
CA SER A 376 2.48 7.71 -20.99
C SER A 376 2.91 9.06 -20.42
N THR A 377 2.11 10.11 -20.64
CA THR A 377 2.41 11.47 -20.18
C THR A 377 2.53 11.58 -18.65
N VAL A 378 1.74 10.78 -17.92
CA VAL A 378 1.78 10.69 -16.45
C VAL A 378 3.05 10.00 -15.97
N LEU A 379 3.44 8.87 -16.56
CA LEU A 379 4.72 8.22 -16.26
C LEU A 379 5.92 9.10 -16.68
N ASP A 380 5.80 9.87 -17.77
CA ASP A 380 6.80 10.87 -18.19
C ASP A 380 6.95 12.05 -17.20
N ARG A 381 5.98 12.25 -16.29
CA ARG A 381 6.08 13.17 -15.15
C ARG A 381 6.65 12.49 -13.92
N ILE A 382 6.07 11.35 -13.51
CA ILE A 382 6.49 10.58 -12.33
C ILE A 382 7.98 10.23 -12.41
N ALA A 383 8.48 9.80 -13.57
CA ALA A 383 9.90 9.47 -13.78
C ALA A 383 10.88 10.63 -13.50
N LYS A 384 10.45 11.89 -13.60
CA LYS A 384 11.27 13.07 -13.32
C LYS A 384 11.45 13.36 -11.82
N THR A 385 10.58 12.80 -10.99
CA THR A 385 10.59 13.02 -9.52
C THR A 385 11.54 12.06 -8.80
N GLY A 386 11.86 10.92 -9.41
CA GLY A 386 12.67 9.85 -8.79
C GLY A 386 11.92 8.98 -7.77
N VAL A 387 10.62 9.23 -7.54
CA VAL A 387 9.75 8.39 -6.70
C VAL A 387 9.64 6.99 -7.28
N ALA A 388 9.48 5.98 -6.42
CA ALA A 388 9.16 4.62 -6.86
C ALA A 388 7.66 4.47 -7.19
N MET A 389 7.28 3.34 -7.79
CA MET A 389 5.88 2.92 -7.96
C MET A 389 5.71 1.47 -7.52
N GLU A 390 4.54 1.13 -6.99
CA GLU A 390 4.26 -0.20 -6.47
C GLU A 390 3.91 -1.19 -7.60
N LEU A 391 4.36 -2.44 -7.50
CA LEU A 391 3.66 -3.59 -8.07
C LEU A 391 2.94 -4.34 -6.94
N ASN A 392 1.63 -4.14 -6.89
CA ASN A 392 0.72 -4.60 -5.85
C ASN A 392 0.06 -5.93 -6.25
N THR A 393 0.29 -6.99 -5.47
CA THR A 393 -0.24 -8.32 -5.81
C THR A 393 -1.72 -8.51 -5.46
N SER A 394 -2.30 -7.65 -4.62
CA SER A 394 -3.72 -7.73 -4.25
C SER A 394 -4.67 -7.46 -5.42
N GLY A 395 -4.18 -6.87 -6.52
CA GLY A 395 -4.96 -6.63 -7.74
C GLY A 395 -5.66 -7.90 -8.26
N LEU A 396 -5.03 -9.06 -8.10
CA LEU A 396 -5.59 -10.38 -8.41
C LEU A 396 -6.86 -10.72 -7.61
N ASN A 397 -7.03 -10.10 -6.43
CA ASN A 397 -8.19 -10.25 -5.54
C ASN A 397 -9.24 -9.12 -5.69
N LYS A 398 -9.10 -8.21 -6.67
CA LYS A 398 -10.06 -7.13 -6.96
C LYS A 398 -10.98 -7.53 -8.13
N SER A 399 -11.98 -6.70 -8.44
CA SER A 399 -12.99 -6.96 -9.48
C SER A 399 -12.40 -7.10 -10.89
N TYR A 400 -11.37 -6.32 -11.21
CA TYR A 400 -10.52 -6.56 -12.38
C TYR A 400 -9.28 -7.34 -11.92
N SER A 401 -9.34 -8.66 -12.02
CA SER A 401 -8.31 -9.58 -11.49
C SER A 401 -7.03 -9.56 -12.33
N GLU A 402 -6.17 -8.59 -12.03
CA GLU A 402 -4.83 -8.42 -12.57
C GLU A 402 -3.98 -7.74 -11.50
N MET A 403 -2.68 -8.05 -11.39
CA MET A 403 -1.77 -7.25 -10.55
C MET A 403 -1.82 -5.77 -10.94
N ASN A 404 -1.46 -4.90 -10.01
CA ASN A 404 -1.58 -3.46 -10.19
C ASN A 404 -0.19 -2.79 -10.06
N PRO A 405 0.38 -2.19 -11.12
CA PRO A 405 -0.26 -1.94 -12.40
C PRO A 405 -0.26 -3.17 -13.31
N GLY A 406 -1.12 -3.13 -14.32
CA GLY A 406 -1.20 -4.15 -15.35
C GLY A 406 0.02 -4.22 -16.26
N ASN A 407 0.20 -5.35 -16.94
CA ASN A 407 1.46 -5.71 -17.61
C ASN A 407 1.91 -4.72 -18.70
N GLU A 408 1.00 -3.97 -19.34
CA GLU A 408 1.38 -2.90 -20.28
C GLU A 408 1.97 -1.67 -19.58
N MET A 409 1.34 -1.20 -18.50
CA MET A 409 1.83 -0.06 -17.73
C MET A 409 3.13 -0.40 -16.99
N LEU A 410 3.26 -1.65 -16.52
CA LEU A 410 4.48 -2.14 -15.87
C LEU A 410 5.71 -2.08 -16.80
N ARG A 411 5.54 -2.44 -18.09
CA ARG A 411 6.56 -2.24 -19.14
C ARG A 411 6.83 -0.76 -19.40
N MET A 412 5.80 0.06 -19.50
CA MET A 412 5.96 1.51 -19.71
C MET A 412 6.70 2.20 -18.55
N MET A 413 6.65 1.66 -17.34
CA MET A 413 7.46 2.09 -16.20
C MET A 413 8.92 1.63 -16.31
N ALA A 414 9.17 0.38 -16.74
CA ALA A 414 10.51 -0.16 -16.95
C ALA A 414 11.27 0.61 -18.05
N GLU A 415 10.61 0.91 -19.17
CA GLU A 415 11.10 1.78 -20.25
C GLU A 415 11.63 3.13 -19.74
N ARG A 416 11.02 3.65 -18.66
CA ARG A 416 11.33 4.94 -18.03
C ARG A 416 12.27 4.82 -16.83
N LYS A 417 12.67 3.61 -16.45
CA LYS A 417 13.50 3.30 -15.27
C LYS A 417 12.90 3.83 -13.96
N ILE A 418 11.57 3.83 -13.86
CA ILE A 418 10.88 4.16 -12.60
C ILE A 418 11.16 3.03 -11.60
N PRO A 419 11.72 3.29 -10.40
CA PRO A 419 12.00 2.25 -9.41
C PRO A 419 10.71 1.56 -8.96
N VAL A 420 10.78 0.27 -8.62
CA VAL A 420 9.60 -0.54 -8.33
C VAL A 420 9.68 -1.24 -6.98
N VAL A 421 8.62 -1.11 -6.16
CA VAL A 421 8.51 -1.74 -4.83
C VAL A 421 7.40 -2.80 -4.85
N LEU A 422 7.56 -3.89 -4.11
CA LEU A 422 6.54 -4.94 -4.00
C LEU A 422 5.71 -4.85 -2.72
N GLY A 423 4.41 -4.99 -2.87
CA GLY A 423 3.45 -5.00 -1.77
C GLY A 423 2.34 -6.02 -1.99
N SER A 424 1.89 -6.67 -0.91
CA SER A 424 0.75 -7.61 -0.97
C SER A 424 -0.61 -6.95 -0.74
N ASP A 425 -0.65 -5.69 -0.27
CA ASP A 425 -1.82 -5.04 0.32
C ASP A 425 -2.54 -6.02 1.27
N SER A 426 -1.77 -6.54 2.23
CA SER A 426 -2.27 -7.54 3.16
C SER A 426 -3.22 -6.93 4.19
N HIS A 427 -4.48 -7.32 4.07
CA HIS A 427 -5.55 -7.07 5.03
C HIS A 427 -5.84 -8.28 5.95
N LYS A 428 -5.09 -9.39 5.80
CA LYS A 428 -5.13 -10.58 6.67
C LYS A 428 -3.71 -11.17 6.76
N PRO A 429 -3.29 -11.80 7.88
CA PRO A 429 -1.92 -12.28 8.04
C PRO A 429 -1.49 -13.26 6.95
N VAL A 430 -2.41 -14.15 6.54
CA VAL A 430 -2.18 -15.20 5.54
C VAL A 430 -1.83 -14.70 4.13
N ARG A 431 -2.01 -13.40 3.85
CA ARG A 431 -1.71 -12.78 2.54
C ARG A 431 -0.29 -12.19 2.46
N VAL A 432 0.50 -12.20 3.54
CA VAL A 432 1.84 -11.60 3.56
C VAL A 432 2.79 -12.36 2.64
N GLY A 433 3.33 -11.67 1.64
CA GLY A 433 4.12 -12.25 0.54
C GLY A 433 3.30 -12.97 -0.55
N GLU A 434 1.96 -12.83 -0.57
CA GLU A 434 1.07 -13.51 -1.52
C GLU A 434 1.43 -13.16 -2.98
N HIS A 435 1.59 -14.20 -3.81
CA HIS A 435 2.00 -14.14 -5.22
C HIS A 435 3.36 -13.48 -5.52
N PHE A 436 4.25 -13.27 -4.53
CA PHE A 436 5.52 -12.56 -4.72
C PHE A 436 6.43 -13.18 -5.79
N ILE A 437 6.55 -14.51 -5.86
CA ILE A 437 7.34 -15.19 -6.92
C ILE A 437 6.78 -14.89 -8.31
N THR A 438 5.45 -14.85 -8.47
CA THR A 438 4.82 -14.47 -9.75
C THR A 438 5.10 -13.02 -10.10
N ALA A 439 5.02 -12.12 -9.13
CA ALA A 439 5.26 -10.69 -9.37
C ALA A 439 6.72 -10.40 -9.75
N LEU A 440 7.68 -11.06 -9.10
CA LEU A 440 9.12 -10.98 -9.46
C LEU A 440 9.41 -11.50 -10.88
N ASN A 441 8.70 -12.53 -11.33
CA ASN A 441 8.76 -12.97 -12.73
C ASN A 441 8.15 -11.92 -13.66
N ASN A 442 6.95 -11.39 -13.36
CA ASN A 442 6.31 -10.33 -14.16
C ASN A 442 7.17 -9.07 -14.29
N LEU A 443 7.95 -8.72 -13.25
CA LEU A 443 8.93 -7.63 -13.30
C LEU A 443 10.08 -7.95 -14.26
N SER A 444 10.62 -9.17 -14.19
CA SER A 444 11.65 -9.65 -15.12
C SER A 444 11.16 -9.60 -16.57
N ASP A 445 9.95 -10.11 -16.82
CA ASP A 445 9.29 -10.11 -18.13
C ASP A 445 8.89 -8.70 -18.62
N ALA A 446 8.75 -7.73 -17.71
CA ALA A 446 8.53 -6.33 -18.03
C ALA A 446 9.82 -5.54 -18.31
N GLY A 447 11.00 -6.12 -18.05
CA GLY A 447 12.31 -5.51 -18.30
C GLY A 447 13.02 -4.94 -17.07
N TYR A 448 12.62 -5.30 -15.85
CA TYR A 448 13.36 -4.96 -14.62
C TYR A 448 14.45 -5.99 -14.31
N GLU A 449 15.65 -5.52 -13.97
CA GLU A 449 16.71 -6.33 -13.36
C GLU A 449 16.72 -6.24 -11.82
N GLU A 450 16.19 -5.13 -11.29
CA GLU A 450 16.25 -4.74 -9.88
C GLU A 450 14.87 -4.38 -9.32
N ILE A 451 14.71 -4.57 -8.01
CA ILE A 451 13.51 -4.28 -7.23
C ILE A 451 13.91 -3.59 -5.92
N SER A 452 13.13 -2.58 -5.54
CA SER A 452 13.40 -1.69 -4.42
C SER A 452 12.64 -2.10 -3.15
N TYR A 453 13.21 -1.77 -2.00
CA TYR A 453 12.47 -1.54 -0.76
C TYR A 453 13.01 -0.28 -0.07
N PHE A 454 12.38 0.15 1.02
CA PHE A 454 12.77 1.36 1.74
C PHE A 454 13.09 1.10 3.20
N LYS A 455 14.02 1.87 3.75
CA LYS A 455 14.37 1.93 5.17
C LYS A 455 14.83 3.34 5.53
N LYS A 456 14.29 3.91 6.61
CA LYS A 456 14.47 5.32 7.00
C LYS A 456 14.33 6.33 5.83
N ARG A 457 13.26 6.20 5.02
CA ARG A 457 13.03 6.98 3.78
C ARG A 457 14.16 6.87 2.73
N GLN A 458 15.06 5.89 2.84
CA GLN A 458 16.13 5.63 1.86
C GLN A 458 15.77 4.40 1.02
N ARG A 459 15.89 4.52 -0.30
CA ARG A 459 15.68 3.39 -1.21
C ARG A 459 16.89 2.47 -1.19
N ILE A 460 16.64 1.17 -1.12
CA ILE A 460 17.64 0.10 -1.22
C ILE A 460 17.20 -0.80 -2.38
N ASP A 461 18.02 -0.85 -3.43
CA ASP A 461 17.75 -1.57 -4.67
C ASP A 461 18.45 -2.95 -4.63
N LEU A 462 17.74 -4.01 -5.03
CA LEU A 462 18.20 -5.41 -4.99
C LEU A 462 17.94 -6.10 -6.34
N ARG A 463 18.85 -6.99 -6.77
CA ARG A 463 18.63 -7.80 -7.98
C ARG A 463 17.49 -8.79 -7.80
N ILE A 464 16.60 -8.86 -8.79
CA ILE A 464 15.44 -9.77 -8.77
C ILE A 464 15.87 -11.24 -8.75
N SER A 465 17.00 -11.58 -9.38
CA SER A 465 17.63 -12.91 -9.32
C SER A 465 17.92 -13.36 -7.88
N ASP A 466 18.44 -12.43 -7.08
CA ASP A 466 19.00 -12.71 -5.76
C ASP A 466 17.86 -12.75 -4.73
N VAL A 467 16.85 -11.89 -4.91
CA VAL A 467 15.57 -11.95 -4.20
C VAL A 467 14.88 -13.29 -4.44
N LEU A 468 14.69 -13.70 -5.70
CA LEU A 468 14.07 -14.98 -6.09
C LEU A 468 14.82 -16.18 -5.49
N ALA A 469 16.16 -16.17 -5.52
CA ALA A 469 16.97 -17.21 -4.91
C ALA A 469 16.81 -17.25 -3.37
N SER A 470 16.77 -16.08 -2.71
CA SER A 470 16.62 -15.99 -1.26
C SER A 470 15.26 -16.50 -0.76
N ILE A 471 14.16 -16.14 -1.44
CA ILE A 471 12.80 -16.56 -1.07
C ILE A 471 12.65 -18.08 -1.25
N ARG A 472 13.09 -18.64 -2.40
CA ARG A 472 13.03 -20.09 -2.64
C ARG A 472 13.77 -20.87 -1.56
N LYS A 473 15.03 -20.51 -1.29
CA LYS A 473 15.85 -21.13 -0.24
C LYS A 473 15.19 -21.04 1.15
N ALA A 474 14.52 -19.93 1.47
CA ALA A 474 13.85 -19.77 2.75
C ALA A 474 12.56 -20.61 2.86
N ILE A 475 11.80 -20.76 1.76
CA ILE A 475 10.65 -21.68 1.70
C ILE A 475 11.13 -23.14 1.82
N ASP A 476 12.19 -23.51 1.10
CA ASP A 476 12.79 -24.86 1.15
C ASP A 476 13.31 -25.21 2.56
N ALA A 477 13.74 -24.22 3.33
CA ALA A 477 14.20 -24.38 4.72
C ALA A 477 13.07 -24.33 5.77
N ASN A 478 11.85 -23.96 5.37
CA ASN A 478 10.65 -23.91 6.20
C ASN A 478 9.70 -25.11 5.97
N SER A 479 10.06 -26.02 5.05
CA SER A 479 9.23 -27.14 4.56
C SER A 479 9.65 -28.50 5.14
#